data_AF-A0A0U2VS04-F1
#
_entry.id   AF-A0A0U2VS04-F1
#
_cell.length_a   1.000
_cell.length_b   1.000
_cell.length_c   1.000
_cell.angle_alpha   90.00
_cell.angle_beta   90.00
_cell.angle_gamma   90.00
#
_symmetry.space_group_name_H-M   'P 1'
#
loop_
_entity.id
_entity.type
_entity.pdbx_description
1 polymer ?
#
loop_
_entity_poly.entity_id
_entity_poly.type
_entity_poly.pdbx_seq_one_letter_code
_entity_poly.pdbx_strand_id
1 'polypeptide(L)'
;MKCIKCRSESFNNFLDTLEFEIDGKIFVVENIPCEQCTVCNEKYYDDEANQYIDKQLEIFKADGFENKAKEVTKEKGLTQEQLGELLGVSKQRINQIFKDNNPDVKTMIKISKAINEPIQNVFSFNRVIKKDNKFYLDRN
;
A
#
# COMPACT_ATOMS: atom_id res chain seq x y z
N MET A 1 2.42 -8.79 -26.04
CA MET A 1 1.61 -10.01 -25.77
C MET A 1 0.42 -10.07 -26.71
N LYS A 2 -0.35 -11.17 -26.78
CA LYS A 2 -1.65 -11.20 -27.49
C LYS A 2 -2.79 -11.12 -26.49
N CYS A 3 -3.81 -10.31 -26.80
CA CYS A 3 -5.01 -10.22 -25.97
C CYS A 3 -5.70 -11.59 -25.91
N ILE A 4 -5.98 -12.07 -24.70
CA ILE A 4 -6.64 -13.38 -24.50
C ILE A 4 -8.08 -13.41 -25.03
N LYS A 5 -8.73 -12.23 -25.10
CA LYS A 5 -10.13 -12.07 -25.51
C LYS A 5 -10.31 -11.92 -27.02
N CYS A 6 -9.60 -10.98 -27.65
CA CYS A 6 -9.75 -10.68 -29.08
C CYS A 6 -8.52 -11.02 -29.94
N ARG A 7 -7.44 -11.54 -29.35
CA ARG A 7 -6.16 -11.90 -30.02
C ARG A 7 -5.38 -10.75 -30.66
N SER A 8 -5.85 -9.50 -30.54
CA SER A 8 -5.11 -8.30 -30.95
C SER A 8 -3.76 -8.18 -30.21
N GLU A 9 -2.78 -7.55 -30.87
CA GLU A 9 -1.47 -7.21 -30.31
C GLU A 9 -1.35 -5.72 -29.95
N SER A 10 -2.44 -4.96 -30.08
CA SER A 10 -2.46 -3.51 -29.80
C SER A 10 -2.89 -3.22 -28.37
N PHE A 11 -2.01 -2.55 -27.62
CA PHE A 11 -2.17 -2.20 -26.21
C PHE A 11 -1.71 -0.77 -25.93
N ASN A 12 -2.25 -0.18 -24.86
CA ASN A 12 -1.79 1.08 -24.30
C ASN A 12 -1.72 1.01 -22.77
N ASN A 13 -0.88 1.85 -22.18
CA ASN A 13 -0.89 2.10 -20.73
C ASN A 13 -2.18 2.83 -20.36
N PHE A 14 -2.81 2.37 -19.29
CA PHE A 14 -4.07 2.91 -18.79
C PHE A 14 -4.02 2.97 -17.26
N LEU A 15 -4.75 3.93 -16.69
CA LEU A 15 -4.95 4.05 -15.25
C LEU A 15 -6.39 3.66 -14.93
N ASP A 16 -6.56 2.48 -14.36
CA ASP A 16 -7.88 1.98 -14.02
C ASP A 16 -8.36 2.39 -12.63
N THR A 17 -9.66 2.25 -12.43
CA THR A 17 -10.33 2.35 -11.15
C THR A 17 -11.14 1.08 -10.89
N LEU A 18 -10.87 0.41 -9.77
CA LEU A 18 -11.57 -0.81 -9.35
C LEU A 18 -12.35 -0.58 -8.06
N GLU A 19 -13.48 -1.27 -7.95
CA GLU A 19 -14.34 -1.27 -6.77
C GLU A 19 -14.26 -2.63 -6.06
N PHE A 20 -14.05 -2.61 -4.76
CA PHE A 20 -13.94 -3.80 -3.91
C PHE A 20 -14.96 -3.73 -2.78
N GLU A 21 -15.78 -4.76 -2.64
CA GLU A 21 -16.70 -4.86 -1.51
C GLU A 21 -16.03 -5.61 -0.34
N ILE A 22 -15.89 -4.97 0.81
CA ILE A 22 -15.40 -5.61 2.06
C ILE A 22 -16.34 -5.20 3.20
N ASP A 23 -16.88 -6.18 3.92
CA ASP A 23 -17.79 -5.98 5.06
C ASP A 23 -18.99 -5.05 4.73
N GLY A 24 -19.55 -5.18 3.51
CA GLY A 24 -20.70 -4.41 3.04
C GLY A 24 -20.38 -2.94 2.70
N LYS A 25 -19.11 -2.56 2.63
CA LYS A 25 -18.62 -1.25 2.19
C LYS A 25 -17.90 -1.38 0.85
N ILE A 26 -18.09 -0.39 -0.03
CA ILE A 26 -17.44 -0.37 -1.35
C ILE A 26 -16.20 0.52 -1.30
N PHE A 27 -15.04 -0.05 -1.54
CA PHE A 27 -13.75 0.63 -1.62
C PHE A 27 -13.35 0.86 -3.05
N VAL A 28 -12.95 2.09 -3.34
CA VAL A 28 -12.53 2.48 -4.68
C VAL A 28 -11.02 2.68 -4.67
N VAL A 29 -10.35 1.88 -5.49
CA VAL A 29 -8.91 1.97 -5.73
C VAL A 29 -8.73 2.63 -7.09
N GLU A 30 -8.25 3.86 -7.09
CA GLU A 30 -8.03 4.67 -8.30
C GLU A 30 -6.56 4.61 -8.72
N ASN A 31 -6.30 4.99 -9.98
CA ASN A 31 -4.95 5.10 -10.55
C ASN A 31 -4.15 3.79 -10.55
N ILE A 32 -4.82 2.66 -10.80
CA ILE A 32 -4.17 1.36 -10.92
C ILE A 32 -3.52 1.28 -12.31
N PRO A 33 -2.18 1.18 -12.41
CA PRO A 33 -1.53 1.01 -13.70
C PRO A 33 -1.92 -0.33 -14.31
N CYS A 34 -2.29 -0.34 -15.60
CA CYS A 34 -2.56 -1.57 -16.33
C CYS A 34 -2.28 -1.41 -17.82
N GLU A 35 -2.04 -2.52 -18.52
CA GLU A 35 -2.10 -2.57 -19.98
C GLU A 35 -3.55 -2.83 -20.42
N GLN A 36 -4.09 -1.98 -21.28
CA GLN A 36 -5.41 -2.16 -21.85
C GLN A 36 -5.31 -2.50 -23.34
N CYS A 37 -6.06 -3.51 -23.79
CA CYS A 37 -6.20 -3.81 -25.21
C CYS A 37 -7.01 -2.70 -25.90
N THR A 38 -6.45 -2.07 -26.93
CA THR A 38 -7.07 -0.93 -27.62
C THR A 38 -8.27 -1.32 -28.51
N VAL A 39 -8.53 -2.63 -28.68
CA VAL A 39 -9.60 -3.15 -29.55
C VAL A 39 -10.82 -3.60 -28.75
N CYS A 40 -10.62 -4.31 -27.63
CA CYS A 40 -11.71 -4.90 -26.84
C CYS A 40 -11.75 -4.45 -25.38
N ASN A 41 -10.87 -3.52 -24.99
CA ASN A 41 -10.77 -2.91 -23.66
C ASN A 41 -10.44 -3.87 -22.51
N GLU A 42 -10.00 -5.10 -22.81
CA GLU A 42 -9.51 -6.05 -21.81
C GLU A 42 -8.28 -5.48 -21.09
N LYS A 43 -8.27 -5.54 -19.75
CA LYS A 43 -7.22 -4.96 -18.91
C LYS A 43 -6.37 -6.05 -18.29
N TYR A 44 -5.07 -5.81 -18.23
CA TYR A 44 -4.07 -6.73 -17.70
C TYR A 44 -3.29 -6.01 -16.59
N TYR A 45 -3.29 -6.60 -15.41
CA TYR A 45 -2.61 -6.10 -14.22
C TYR A 45 -1.38 -6.96 -13.96
N ASP A 46 -0.23 -6.32 -13.85
CA ASP A 46 1.02 -6.98 -13.48
C ASP A 46 1.16 -7.06 -11.95
N ASP A 47 2.30 -7.57 -11.49
CA ASP A 47 2.58 -7.72 -10.06
C ASP A 47 2.62 -6.36 -9.34
N GLU A 48 3.07 -5.29 -10.01
CA GLU A 48 3.12 -3.94 -9.42
C GLU A 48 1.71 -3.40 -9.18
N ALA A 49 0.83 -3.54 -10.18
CA ALA A 49 -0.58 -3.16 -10.05
C ALA A 49 -1.30 -3.94 -8.95
N ASN A 50 -1.06 -5.24 -8.84
CA ASN A 50 -1.64 -6.08 -7.79
C ASN A 50 -1.13 -5.65 -6.39
N GLN A 51 0.18 -5.41 -6.24
CA GLN A 51 0.75 -4.90 -4.99
C GLN A 51 0.19 -3.52 -4.62
N TYR A 52 -0.04 -2.65 -5.60
CA TYR A 52 -0.66 -1.35 -5.38
C TYR A 52 -2.08 -1.49 -4.82
N ILE A 53 -2.89 -2.36 -5.43
CA ILE A 53 -4.26 -2.66 -4.98
C ILE A 53 -4.25 -3.20 -3.55
N ASP A 54 -3.46 -4.24 -3.29
CA ASP A 54 -3.37 -4.86 -1.96
C ASP A 54 -2.98 -3.83 -0.89
N LYS A 55 -1.98 -2.99 -1.19
CA LYS A 55 -1.55 -1.92 -0.30
C LYS A 55 -2.67 -0.91 -0.02
N GLN A 56 -3.45 -0.51 -1.02
CA GLN A 56 -4.60 0.39 -0.79
C GLN A 56 -5.65 -0.25 0.11
N LEU A 57 -5.95 -1.54 -0.09
CA LEU A 57 -6.91 -2.26 0.73
C LEU A 57 -6.42 -2.45 2.17
N GLU A 58 -5.12 -2.65 2.39
CA GLU A 58 -4.53 -2.72 3.73
C GLU A 58 -4.64 -1.38 4.48
N ILE A 59 -4.30 -0.27 3.83
CA ILE A 59 -4.46 1.07 4.38
C ILE A 59 -5.92 1.32 4.74
N PHE A 60 -6.83 0.91 3.86
CA PHE A 60 -8.25 1.03 4.11
C PHE A 60 -8.69 0.24 5.36
N LYS A 61 -8.29 -1.04 5.45
CA LYS A 61 -8.61 -1.91 6.60
C LYS A 61 -8.03 -1.36 7.92
N ALA A 62 -6.99 -0.54 7.84
CA ALA A 62 -6.38 0.17 8.96
C ALA A 62 -6.98 1.58 9.18
N ASP A 63 -8.19 1.85 8.69
CA ASP A 63 -8.89 3.14 8.79
C ASP A 63 -8.07 4.33 8.26
N GLY A 64 -7.25 4.10 7.23
CA GLY A 64 -6.39 5.11 6.62
C GLY A 64 -4.96 5.13 7.16
N PHE A 65 -4.66 4.40 8.23
CA PHE A 65 -3.30 4.30 8.75
C PHE A 65 -2.40 3.50 7.79
N GLU A 66 -1.19 4.01 7.56
CA GLU A 66 -0.18 3.36 6.74
C GLU A 66 1.14 3.28 7.52
N ASN A 67 1.66 2.05 7.64
CA ASN A 67 2.93 1.76 8.28
C ASN A 67 4.00 1.49 7.21
N LYS A 68 4.87 2.47 6.97
CA LYS A 68 5.99 2.37 6.02
C LYS A 68 7.29 1.98 6.70
N ALA A 69 7.27 1.56 7.97
CA ALA A 69 8.49 1.33 8.74
C ALA A 69 9.41 0.32 8.05
N LYS A 70 8.86 -0.71 7.40
CA LYS A 70 9.66 -1.70 6.69
C LYS A 70 10.35 -1.11 5.46
N GLU A 71 9.62 -0.40 4.62
CA GLU A 71 10.15 0.24 3.40
C GLU A 71 11.21 1.27 3.77
N VAL A 72 10.90 2.18 4.69
CA VAL A 72 11.82 3.25 5.11
C VAL A 72 13.07 2.68 5.79
N THR A 73 12.96 1.62 6.59
CA THR A 73 14.14 0.93 7.18
C THR A 73 15.08 0.45 6.08
N LYS A 74 14.53 -0.19 5.04
CA LYS A 74 15.30 -0.70 3.89
C LYS A 74 15.93 0.44 3.10
N GLU A 75 15.21 1.54 2.88
CA GLU A 75 15.71 2.74 2.19
C GLU A 75 16.87 3.40 2.94
N LYS A 76 16.87 3.34 4.28
CA LYS A 76 18.00 3.77 5.11
C LYS A 76 19.17 2.78 5.17
N GLY A 77 19.08 1.65 4.44
CA GLY A 77 20.14 0.65 4.40
C GLY A 77 20.25 -0.21 5.66
N LEU A 78 19.20 -0.23 6.49
CA LEU A 78 19.16 -1.04 7.72
C LEU A 78 18.47 -2.38 7.47
N THR A 79 18.96 -3.44 8.11
CA THR A 79 18.25 -4.71 8.20
C THR A 79 17.27 -4.72 9.38
N GLN A 80 16.36 -5.70 9.41
CA GLN A 80 15.47 -5.91 10.55
C GLN A 80 16.25 -6.23 11.83
N GLU A 81 17.33 -6.99 11.69
CA GLU A 81 18.24 -7.33 12.77
C GLU A 81 18.92 -6.08 13.34
N GLN A 82 19.47 -5.22 12.48
CA GLN A 82 20.12 -3.98 12.90
C GLN A 82 19.13 -3.02 13.58
N LEU A 83 17.92 -2.89 13.04
CA LEU A 83 16.88 -2.09 13.69
C LEU A 83 16.48 -2.68 15.06
N GLY A 84 16.43 -4.01 15.16
CA GLY A 84 16.20 -4.71 16.42
C GLY A 84 17.27 -4.41 17.46
N GLU A 85 18.54 -4.46 17.07
CA GLU A 85 19.69 -4.11 17.91
C GLU A 85 19.62 -2.66 18.41
N LEU A 86 19.32 -1.70 17.51
CA LEU A 86 19.15 -0.28 17.87
C LEU A 86 18.00 -0.04 18.86
N LEU A 87 16.95 -0.85 18.77
CA LEU A 87 15.76 -0.73 19.62
C LEU A 87 15.81 -1.62 20.87
N GLY A 88 16.82 -2.49 20.99
CA GLY A 88 16.92 -3.49 22.05
C GLY A 88 15.80 -4.54 22.02
N VAL A 89 15.35 -4.94 20.83
CA VAL A 89 14.28 -5.94 20.63
C VAL A 89 14.68 -7.00 19.59
N SER A 90 14.00 -8.15 19.59
CA SER A 90 14.28 -9.21 18.63
C SER A 90 13.85 -8.84 17.20
N LYS A 91 14.48 -9.46 16.19
CA LYS A 91 14.03 -9.42 14.79
C LYS A 91 12.54 -9.78 14.64
N GLN A 92 12.08 -10.76 15.42
CA GLN A 92 10.67 -11.18 15.43
C GLN A 92 9.75 -10.04 15.89
N ARG A 93 10.15 -9.30 16.92
CA ARG A 93 9.41 -8.12 17.38
C ARG A 93 9.41 -7.02 16.31
N ILE A 94 10.52 -6.80 15.61
CA ILE A 94 10.54 -5.87 14.46
C ILE A 94 9.56 -6.28 13.37
N ASN A 95 9.56 -7.57 12.98
CA ASN A 95 8.64 -8.06 11.97
C ASN A 95 7.16 -7.97 12.40
N GLN A 96 6.86 -8.11 13.69
CA GLN A 96 5.52 -7.84 14.22
C GLN A 96 5.15 -6.37 14.07
N ILE A 97 6.05 -5.45 14.44
CA ILE A 97 5.78 -4.02 14.32
C ILE A 97 5.61 -3.59 12.86
N PHE A 98 6.37 -4.17 11.93
CA PHE A 98 6.24 -3.90 10.49
C PHE A 98 4.90 -4.36 9.89
N LYS A 99 4.16 -5.23 10.57
CA LYS A 99 2.83 -5.70 10.16
C LYS A 99 1.72 -5.13 11.03
N ASP A 100 2.06 -4.30 12.01
CA ASP A 100 1.11 -3.73 12.93
C ASP A 100 0.44 -2.52 12.26
N ASN A 101 -0.88 -2.58 12.16
CA ASN A 101 -1.73 -1.53 11.60
C ASN A 101 -2.18 -0.53 12.66
N ASN A 102 -1.79 -0.70 13.92
CA ASN A 102 -2.08 0.25 15.00
C ASN A 102 -1.01 0.20 16.11
N PRO A 103 0.28 0.44 15.77
CA PRO A 103 1.34 0.47 16.76
C PRO A 103 1.15 1.65 17.72
N ASP A 104 1.53 1.47 18.99
CA ASP A 104 1.46 2.56 19.96
C ASP A 104 2.44 3.71 19.62
N VAL A 105 2.06 4.93 20.01
CA VAL A 105 2.84 6.15 19.72
C VAL A 105 4.29 6.06 20.21
N LYS A 106 4.55 5.39 21.35
CA LYS A 106 5.91 5.25 21.88
C LYS A 106 6.74 4.34 20.98
N THR A 107 6.17 3.26 20.45
CA THR A 107 6.79 2.40 19.45
C THR A 107 7.09 3.17 18.17
N MET A 108 6.13 3.95 17.65
CA MET A 108 6.32 4.76 16.45
C MET A 108 7.46 5.78 16.61
N ILE A 109 7.50 6.51 17.73
CA ILE A 109 8.56 7.48 18.03
C ILE A 109 9.92 6.79 18.12
N LYS A 110 10.01 5.63 18.77
CA LYS A 110 11.26 4.87 18.89
C LYS A 110 11.79 4.46 17.53
N ILE A 111 10.93 3.95 16.65
CA ILE A 111 11.28 3.54 15.29
C ILE A 111 11.77 4.74 14.47
N SER A 112 11.00 5.83 14.45
CA SER A 112 11.36 7.07 13.76
C SER A 112 12.75 7.58 14.17
N LYS A 113 13.04 7.57 15.48
CA LYS A 113 14.36 7.95 16.01
C LYS A 113 15.47 6.97 15.61
N ALA A 114 15.22 5.66 15.68
CA ALA A 114 16.22 4.64 15.34
C ALA A 114 16.58 4.64 13.85
N ILE A 115 15.61 4.90 12.98
CA ILE A 115 15.79 4.99 11.52
C ILE A 115 16.28 6.39 11.08
N ASN A 116 16.25 7.37 11.99
CA ASN A 116 16.57 8.77 11.72
C ASN A 116 15.73 9.35 10.56
N GLU A 117 14.41 9.18 10.67
CA GLU A 117 13.44 9.68 9.70
C GLU A 117 12.25 10.32 10.46
N PRO A 118 11.73 11.49 10.03
CA PRO A 118 10.53 12.08 10.61
C PRO A 118 9.36 11.10 10.68
N ILE A 119 8.65 11.11 11.81
CA ILE A 119 7.58 10.14 12.09
C ILE A 119 6.51 10.10 10.99
N GLN A 120 6.19 11.24 10.37
CA GLN A 120 5.21 11.36 9.30
C GLN A 120 5.61 10.67 7.99
N ASN A 121 6.92 10.44 7.77
CA ASN A 121 7.42 9.73 6.60
C ASN A 121 7.44 8.20 6.85
N VAL A 122 7.49 7.78 8.12
CA VAL A 122 7.46 6.38 8.54
C VAL A 122 6.03 5.87 8.74
N PHE A 123 5.17 6.72 9.30
CA PHE A 123 3.79 6.42 9.60
C PHE A 123 2.91 7.57 9.12
N SER A 124 1.93 7.26 8.28
CA SER A 124 1.05 8.28 7.69
C SER A 124 -0.42 7.89 7.89
N PHE A 125 -1.29 8.91 7.85
CA PHE A 125 -2.73 8.73 7.91
C PHE A 125 -3.35 9.31 6.64
N ASN A 126 -3.87 8.43 5.80
CA ASN A 126 -4.58 8.75 4.57
C ASN A 126 -6.03 9.03 4.91
N ARG A 127 -6.60 10.10 4.36
CA ARG A 127 -7.98 10.46 4.68
C ARG A 127 -8.92 9.52 3.95
N VAL A 128 -9.79 8.84 4.68
CA VAL A 128 -10.88 8.07 4.08
C VAL A 128 -12.07 8.99 3.81
N ILE A 129 -12.43 9.19 2.55
CA ILE A 129 -13.60 9.98 2.14
C ILE A 129 -14.73 9.05 1.71
N LYS A 130 -15.93 9.28 2.26
CA LYS A 130 -17.15 8.66 1.77
C LYS A 130 -17.84 9.58 0.76
N LYS A 131 -18.13 9.06 -0.44
CA LYS A 131 -19.01 9.70 -1.44
C LYS A 131 -20.10 8.68 -1.79
N ASP A 132 -21.36 9.05 -1.59
CA ASP A 132 -22.51 8.14 -1.69
C ASP A 132 -22.34 6.87 -0.84
N ASN A 133 -22.24 5.70 -1.46
CA ASN A 133 -22.00 4.40 -0.83
C ASN A 133 -20.55 3.89 -1.00
N LYS A 134 -19.65 4.74 -1.52
CA LYS A 134 -18.26 4.40 -1.85
C LYS A 134 -17.26 5.14 -0.97
N PHE A 135 -16.14 4.48 -0.71
CA PHE A 135 -15.05 4.98 0.11
C PHE A 135 -13.77 5.09 -0.71
N TYR A 136 -13.09 6.22 -0.55
CA TYR A 136 -11.90 6.62 -1.31
C TYR A 136 -10.76 6.93 -0.35
N LEU A 137 -9.52 6.64 -0.74
CA LEU A 137 -8.32 7.15 -0.08
C LEU A 137 -7.94 8.49 -0.69
N ASP A 138 -8.11 9.56 0.06
CA ASP A 138 -7.70 10.91 -0.30
C ASP A 138 -6.28 11.16 0.21
N ARG A 139 -5.39 11.43 -0.74
CA ARG A 139 -3.99 11.74 -0.50
C ARG A 139 -3.84 13.24 -0.69
N ASN A 140 -3.82 13.98 0.42
CA ASN A 140 -3.48 15.42 0.44
C ASN A 140 -2.08 15.66 -0.13
#